data_AF-A0A1H2LEE7-F1
#
_entry.id   AF-A0A1H2LEE7-F1
#
_cell.length_a   1.000
_cell.length_b   1.000
_cell.length_c   1.000
_cell.angle_alpha   90.00
_cell.angle_beta   90.00
_cell.angle_gamma   90.00
#
_symmetry.space_group_name_H-M   'P 1'
#
loop_
_entity.id
_entity.type
_entity.pdbx_description
1 polymer ?
#
loop_
_entity_poly.entity_id
_entity_poly.type
_entity_poly.pdbx_seq_one_letter_code
_entity_poly.pdbx_strand_id
1 'polypeptide(L)' 'MSKTHGRRVVRLSRVDAQRLERGEIEYAEQALHISDAGPVLSRKSAIEPPKPVNLSPHERELINNIPPHFGKI' A
#
# COMPACT_ATOMS: atom_id res chain seq x y z
N MET A 1 -14.99 18.19 13.07
CA MET A 1 -14.14 16.98 13.00
C MET A 1 -13.02 17.25 12.01
N SER A 2 -11.77 17.37 12.46
CA SER A 2 -10.64 17.51 11.54
C SER A 2 -10.41 16.16 10.85
N LYS A 3 -10.64 16.09 9.54
CA LYS A 3 -10.25 14.94 8.74
C LYS A 3 -8.73 14.83 8.84
N THR A 4 -8.21 13.83 9.52
CA THR A 4 -6.80 13.47 9.46
C THR A 4 -6.49 13.04 8.03
N HIS A 5 -6.01 13.99 7.22
CA HIS A 5 -5.58 13.70 5.87
C HIS A 5 -4.34 12.82 5.98
N GLY A 6 -4.41 11.61 5.43
CA GLY A 6 -3.25 10.72 5.35
C GLY A 6 -2.11 11.45 4.64
N ARG A 7 -0.88 11.36 5.15
CA ARG A 7 0.29 11.97 4.50
C ARG A 7 0.52 11.23 3.19
N ARG A 8 0.20 11.87 2.06
CA ARG A 8 0.48 11.36 0.72
C ARG A 8 1.93 11.73 0.41
N VAL A 9 2.75 10.72 0.11
CA VAL A 9 4.11 10.97 -0.39
C VAL A 9 4.05 10.94 -1.90
N VAL A 10 4.33 12.07 -2.53
CA VAL A 10 4.36 12.21 -3.99
C VAL A 10 5.82 12.25 -4.44
N ARG A 11 6.22 11.35 -5.34
CA ARG A 11 7.54 11.41 -5.98
C ARG A 11 7.41 12.23 -7.26
N LEU A 12 7.98 13.42 -7.26
CA LEU A 12 7.96 14.29 -8.44
C LEU A 12 8.97 13.80 -9.50
N SER A 13 8.60 13.98 -10.76
CA SER A 13 9.56 13.87 -11.86
C SER A 13 10.60 15.00 -11.75
N ARG A 14 11.73 14.86 -12.45
CA ARG A 14 12.75 15.93 -12.48
C ARG A 14 12.20 17.23 -13.04
N VAL A 15 11.30 17.15 -14.04
CA VAL A 15 10.69 18.32 -14.68
C VAL A 15 9.74 19.00 -13.70
N ASP A 16 8.86 18.25 -13.05
CA ASP A 16 7.88 18.83 -12.12
C ASP A 16 8.54 19.40 -10.86
N ALA A 17 9.65 18.81 -10.40
CA ALA A 17 10.47 19.40 -9.35
C ALA A 17 11.00 20.79 -9.75
N GLN A 18 11.49 20.96 -10.98
CA GLN A 18 11.94 22.26 -11.47
C GLN A 18 10.79 23.26 -11.63
N ARG A 19 9.60 22.79 -12.03
CA ARG A 19 8.40 23.64 -12.13
C ARG A 19 7.97 24.16 -10.76
N LEU A 20 8.06 23.32 -9.73
CA LEU A 20 7.82 23.72 -8.35
C LEU A 20 8.85 24.76 -7.87
N GLU A 21 10.14 24.52 -8.14
CA GLU A 21 11.21 25.47 -7.78
C GLU A 21 11.05 26.84 -8.48
N ARG A 22 10.56 26.85 -9.73
CA ARG A 22 10.25 28.07 -10.48
C ARG A 22 8.96 28.75 -10.06
N GLY A 23 8.13 28.09 -9.24
CA GLY A 23 6.81 28.59 -8.85
C GLY A 23 5.76 28.51 -9.96
N GLU A 24 5.96 27.66 -10.99
CA GLU A 24 4.91 27.37 -11.99
C GLU A 24 3.77 26.54 -11.39
N ILE A 25 4.07 25.76 -10.36
CA ILE A 25 3.12 25.04 -9.51
C ILE A 25 3.40 25.39 -8.06
N GLU A 26 2.37 25.45 -7.22
CA GLU A 26 2.49 25.84 -5.82
C GLU A 26 2.77 24.63 -4.90
N TYR A 27 2.23 23.47 -5.25
CA TYR A 27 2.29 22.25 -4.43
C TYR A 27 2.56 21.02 -5.30
N ALA A 28 3.20 20.00 -4.72
CA ALA A 28 3.55 18.76 -5.42
C ALA A 28 2.31 18.02 -5.97
N GLU A 29 1.16 18.18 -5.32
CA GLU A 29 -0.11 17.56 -5.71
C GLU A 29 -0.66 18.12 -7.02
N GLN A 30 -0.26 19.33 -7.44
CA GLN A 30 -0.67 19.90 -8.73
C GLN A 30 -0.01 19.19 -9.92
N ALA A 31 1.07 18.43 -9.69
CA ALA A 31 1.68 17.60 -10.71
C ALA A 31 0.93 16.26 -10.95
N LEU A 32 -0.02 15.90 -10.08
CA LEU A 32 -0.83 14.69 -10.24
C LEU A 32 -1.89 14.88 -11.31
N HIS A 33 -2.00 13.92 -12.22
CA HIS A 33 -3.07 13.85 -13.20
C HIS A 33 -4.31 13.18 -12.62
N ILE A 34 -5.47 13.46 -13.22
CA ILE A 34 -6.77 12.88 -12.81
C ILE A 34 -6.77 11.36 -13.00
N SER A 35 -5.96 10.86 -13.94
CA SER A 35 -5.76 9.44 -14.21
C SER A 35 -4.78 8.74 -13.26
N ASP A 36 -4.03 9.49 -12.44
CA ASP A 36 -3.04 8.91 -11.54
C ASP A 36 -3.71 8.14 -10.42
N ALA A 37 -3.03 7.08 -9.96
CA ALA A 37 -3.56 6.24 -8.90
C ALA A 37 -3.87 7.07 -7.63
N GLY A 38 -5.05 6.80 -7.07
CA GLY A 38 -5.49 7.39 -5.82
C GLY A 38 -4.57 7.03 -4.64
N PRO A 39 -4.73 7.68 -3.49
CA PRO A 39 -3.98 7.33 -2.29
C PRO A 39 -4.22 5.85 -1.94
N VAL A 40 -3.14 5.11 -1.72
CA VAL A 40 -3.22 3.77 -1.10
C VAL A 40 -3.67 3.99 0.34
N LEU A 41 -4.96 3.85 0.59
CA LEU A 41 -5.45 3.74 1.94
C LEU A 41 -4.83 2.46 2.48
N SER A 42 -3.90 2.59 3.43
CA SER A 42 -3.58 1.47 4.29
C SER A 42 -4.91 1.06 4.90
N ARG A 43 -5.52 -0.02 4.38
CA ARG A 43 -6.51 -0.75 5.15
C ARG A 43 -5.80 -0.95 6.46
N LYS A 44 -6.31 -0.32 7.53
CA LYS A 44 -5.89 -0.69 8.88
C LYS A 44 -5.93 -2.20 8.82
N SER A 45 -4.78 -2.84 8.91
CA SER A 45 -4.73 -4.27 9.13
C SER A 45 -5.39 -4.43 10.48
N ALA A 46 -6.73 -4.47 10.49
CA ALA A 46 -7.41 -5.43 11.29
C ALA A 46 -6.72 -6.72 10.87
N ILE A 47 -5.73 -7.10 11.67
CA ILE A 47 -5.32 -8.47 11.81
C ILE A 47 -6.59 -9.13 12.33
N GLU A 48 -7.56 -9.35 11.44
CA GLU A 48 -8.61 -10.29 11.73
C GLU A 48 -7.85 -11.60 11.87
N PRO A 49 -7.91 -12.25 13.04
CA PRO A 49 -7.28 -13.55 13.18
C PRO A 49 -7.79 -14.41 12.02
N PRO A 50 -6.90 -15.12 11.30
CA PRO A 50 -7.31 -15.91 10.16
C PRO A 50 -8.48 -16.78 10.61
N LYS A 51 -9.63 -16.60 9.95
CA LYS A 51 -10.83 -17.38 10.23
C LYS A 51 -10.42 -18.86 10.20
N PRO A 52 -10.76 -19.69 11.20
CA PRO A 52 -10.33 -21.08 11.21
C PRO A 52 -10.83 -21.76 9.94
N VAL A 53 -9.90 -21.99 9.01
CA VAL A 53 -10.19 -22.65 7.75
C VAL A 53 -10.32 -24.12 8.08
N ASN A 54 -11.46 -24.73 7.77
CA ASN A 54 -11.62 -26.18 7.84
C ASN A 54 -10.80 -26.79 6.69
N LEU A 55 -9.50 -26.97 6.94
CA LEU A 55 -8.57 -27.53 5.98
C LEU A 55 -8.91 -28.99 5.72
N SER A 56 -8.93 -29.38 4.45
CA SER A 56 -9.06 -30.77 4.02
C SER A 56 -7.85 -31.60 4.49
N PRO A 57 -7.97 -32.94 4.58
CA PRO A 57 -6.85 -33.80 4.99
C PRO A 57 -5.57 -33.57 4.17
N HIS A 58 -5.71 -33.33 2.86
CA HIS A 58 -4.57 -33.08 1.96
C HIS A 58 -3.91 -31.71 2.21
N GLU A 59 -4.69 -30.68 2.52
CA GLU A 59 -4.15 -29.34 2.81
C GLU A 59 -3.33 -29.34 4.11
N ARG A 60 -3.76 -30.14 5.10
CA ARG A 60 -2.99 -30.34 6.35
C ARG A 60 -1.65 -31.02 6.09
N GLU A 61 -1.62 -32.00 5.19
CA GLU A 61 -0.39 -32.67 4.79
C GLU A 61 0.58 -31.71 4.11
N LEU A 62 0.09 -30.84 3.22
CA LEU A 62 0.92 -29.83 2.57
C LEU A 62 1.52 -28.84 3.58
N ILE A 63 0.74 -28.38 4.56
CA ILE A 63 1.21 -27.47 5.61
C ILE A 63 2.27 -28.13 6.50
N ASN A 64 2.07 -29.39 6.86
CA ASN A 64 3.02 -30.14 7.68
C ASN A 64 4.34 -30.45 6.96
N ASN A 65 4.33 -30.47 5.62
CA ASN A 65 5.52 -30.72 4.79
C ASN A 65 6.12 -29.45 4.18
N ILE A 66 5.82 -28.27 4.74
CA ILE A 66 6.37 -27.01 4.23
C ILE A 66 7.90 -26.99 4.37
N PRO A 67 8.64 -26.73 3.27
CA PRO A 67 10.09 -26.60 3.32
C PRO A 67 10.55 -25.46 4.24
N PRO A 68 11.72 -25.59 4.88
CA PRO A 68 12.16 -24.66 5.93
C PRO A 68 12.36 -23.21 5.46
N HIS A 69 12.45 -22.97 4.14
CA HIS A 69 12.64 -21.63 3.56
C HIS A 69 11.34 -20.82 3.42
N PHE A 70 10.17 -21.44 3.57
CA PHE A 70 8.87 -20.79 3.37
C PHE A 70 8.41 -19.94 4.57
N GLY A 71 9.14 -19.99 5.69
CA GLY A 71 8.77 -19.26 6.90
C GLY A 71 7.66 -19.95 7.70
N LYS A 72 7.24 -19.33 8.81
CA LYS A 72 6.14 -19.82 9.65
C LYS A 72 4.85 -19.14 9.22
N ILE A 73 3.88 -19.94 8.77
CA ILE A 73 2.49 -19.53 8.50
C ILE A 73 1.62 -19.67 9.74
#